data_AF-A0A813EA61-F1
#
_entry.id   AF-A0A813EA61-F1
#
_cell.length_a   1.000
_cell.length_b   1.000
_cell.length_c   1.000
_cell.angle_alpha   90.00
_cell.angle_beta   90.00
_cell.angle_gamma   90.00
#
_symmetry.space_group_name_H-M   'P 1'
#
loop_
_entity.id
_entity.type
_entity.pdbx_description
1 polymer ?
#
loop_
_entity_poly.entity_id
_entity_poly.type
_entity_poly.pdbx_seq_one_letter_code
_entity_poly.pdbx_strand_id
1 'polypeptide(L)'
;MSRNDCIRQSKTSCSWLRKSVAALGTGLESLEKSLRHLQIDMKECRALKSLTELCDALAKLSALRTLNLEFFRCSALRDVCLPPLVTLRHLTLDLRECGLESPTELGLGLARLVALETLHLDLRRCSSLRSAAEIGRGIAPCRVLRSLELELGGGQRLAELGPDLGCGLGQLAPR
;
A
#
# COMPACT_ATOMS: atom_id res chain seq x y z
N MET A 1 -15.21 10.51 29.38
CA MET A 1 -14.77 10.76 27.99
C MET A 1 -14.58 9.41 27.32
N SER A 2 -15.39 9.09 26.31
CA SER A 2 -15.44 7.74 25.75
C SER A 2 -14.26 7.50 24.80
N ARG A 3 -13.75 6.26 24.74
CA ARG A 3 -12.67 5.85 23.82
C ARG A 3 -12.97 6.13 22.34
N ASN A 4 -14.22 6.43 21.99
CA ASN A 4 -14.66 6.71 20.61
C ASN A 4 -14.53 8.19 20.20
N ASP A 5 -14.28 9.11 21.14
CA ASP A 5 -14.17 10.55 20.82
C ASP A 5 -12.78 10.94 20.29
N CYS A 6 -11.74 10.16 20.62
CA CYS A 6 -10.37 10.42 20.14
C CYS A 6 -10.22 10.12 18.64
N ILE A 7 -11.02 9.21 18.09
CA ILE A 7 -11.00 8.83 16.66
C ILE A 7 -11.76 9.86 15.80
N ARG A 8 -12.74 10.58 16.37
CA ARG A 8 -13.59 11.52 15.61
C ARG A 8 -12.98 12.92 15.49
N GLN A 9 -12.13 13.35 16.43
CA GLN A 9 -11.58 14.71 16.41
C GLN A 9 -10.33 14.90 15.52
N SER A 10 -9.74 13.82 14.98
CA SER A 10 -8.48 13.91 14.21
C SER A 10 -8.64 14.03 12.68
N LYS A 11 -9.87 14.09 12.15
CA LYS A 11 -10.12 14.07 10.69
C LYS A 11 -9.71 15.34 9.92
N THR A 12 -9.23 16.41 10.57
CA THR A 12 -8.97 17.70 9.90
C THR A 12 -7.58 18.32 10.12
N SER A 13 -6.71 17.75 10.96
CA SER A 13 -5.35 18.30 11.16
C SER A 13 -4.28 17.21 11.16
N CYS A 14 -3.50 17.14 10.07
CA CYS A 14 -2.36 16.22 9.91
C CYS A 14 -1.19 16.46 10.89
N SER A 15 -1.29 17.42 11.79
CA SER A 15 -0.29 17.65 12.85
C SER A 15 -0.18 16.46 13.81
N TRP A 16 -1.28 15.75 14.06
CA TRP A 16 -1.29 14.51 14.85
C TRP A 16 -0.68 13.34 14.07
N LEU A 17 -0.88 13.30 12.75
CA LEU A 17 -0.45 12.21 11.89
C LEU A 17 1.09 12.13 11.77
N ARG A 18 1.78 13.27 11.60
CA ARG A 18 3.25 13.30 11.58
C ARG A 18 3.87 12.87 12.90
N LYS A 19 3.31 13.34 14.03
CA LYS A 19 3.75 12.91 15.36
C LYS A 19 3.49 11.42 15.59
N SER A 20 2.36 10.92 15.09
CA SER A 20 1.97 9.52 15.25
C SER A 20 2.76 8.58 14.35
N VAL A 21 3.09 8.96 13.11
CA VAL A 21 3.93 8.14 12.23
C VAL A 21 5.38 8.11 12.73
N ALA A 22 5.92 9.23 13.21
CA ALA A 22 7.22 9.24 13.88
C ALA A 22 7.23 8.39 15.17
N ALA A 23 6.19 8.48 15.99
CA ALA A 23 6.04 7.66 17.20
C ALA A 23 5.76 6.18 16.89
N LEU A 24 5.08 5.88 15.77
CA LEU A 24 4.95 4.52 15.25
C LEU A 24 6.33 4.00 14.85
N GLY A 25 7.17 4.80 14.20
CA GLY A 25 8.54 4.43 13.86
C GLY A 25 9.37 4.00 15.06
N THR A 26 9.35 4.79 16.15
CA THR A 26 10.08 4.45 17.38
C THR A 26 9.46 3.25 18.10
N GLY A 27 8.13 3.11 18.10
CA GLY A 27 7.45 1.96 18.68
C GLY A 27 7.76 0.65 17.94
N LEU A 28 7.79 0.69 16.61
CA LEU A 28 8.03 -0.46 15.74
C LEU A 28 9.46 -1.00 15.83
N GLU A 29 10.46 -0.16 16.14
CA GLU A 29 11.85 -0.60 16.37
C GLU A 29 11.93 -1.70 17.44
N SER A 30 11.20 -1.55 18.55
CA SER A 30 11.20 -2.54 19.63
C SER A 30 10.59 -3.89 19.23
N LEU A 31 9.82 -3.91 18.14
CA LEU A 31 9.09 -5.09 17.67
C LEU A 31 9.68 -5.69 16.39
N GLU A 32 10.81 -5.18 15.91
CA GLU A 32 11.46 -5.55 14.63
C GLU A 32 11.51 -7.07 14.40
N LYS A 33 11.91 -7.84 15.41
CA LYS A 33 12.12 -9.30 15.29
C LYS A 33 10.89 -10.13 15.65
N SER A 34 9.86 -9.53 16.23
CA SER A 34 8.70 -10.24 16.79
C SER A 34 7.40 -9.95 16.04
N LEU A 35 7.23 -8.74 15.47
CA LEU A 35 5.99 -8.37 14.80
C LEU A 35 5.81 -9.16 13.51
N ARG A 36 4.76 -9.97 13.48
CA ARG A 36 4.39 -10.78 12.30
C ARG A 36 3.22 -10.20 11.52
N HIS A 37 2.36 -9.44 12.19
CA HIS A 37 1.14 -8.88 11.62
C HIS A 37 1.06 -7.40 11.98
N LEU A 38 0.84 -6.56 10.97
CA LEU A 38 0.66 -5.13 11.15
C LEU A 38 -0.50 -4.66 10.29
N GLN A 39 -1.43 -3.96 10.91
CA GLN A 39 -2.51 -3.27 10.23
C GLN A 39 -2.44 -1.79 10.57
N ILE A 40 -2.49 -0.94 9.55
CA ILE A 40 -2.51 0.50 9.69
C ILE A 40 -3.72 1.05 8.95
N ASP A 41 -4.60 1.71 9.70
CA ASP A 41 -5.76 2.41 9.17
C ASP A 41 -5.48 3.92 9.15
N MET A 42 -5.44 4.47 7.93
CA MET A 42 -5.36 5.90 7.67
C MET A 42 -6.48 6.35 6.72
N LYS A 43 -7.64 5.71 6.77
CA LYS A 43 -8.78 6.08 5.92
C LYS A 43 -9.15 7.55 6.13
N GLU A 44 -9.54 8.20 5.06
CA GLU A 44 -9.95 9.60 4.97
C GLU A 44 -8.88 10.62 5.41
N CYS A 45 -7.59 10.23 5.46
CA CYS A 45 -6.50 11.15 5.74
C CYS A 45 -6.18 12.04 4.53
N ARG A 46 -7.07 12.99 4.24
CA ARG A 46 -7.02 13.82 3.01
C ARG A 46 -5.78 14.68 2.83
N ALA A 47 -5.03 14.95 3.91
CA ALA A 47 -3.78 15.71 3.84
C ALA A 47 -2.52 14.83 3.96
N LEU A 48 -2.66 13.51 3.93
CA LEU A 48 -1.55 12.57 3.80
C LEU A 48 -0.98 12.67 2.38
N LYS A 49 0.23 13.20 2.25
CA LYS A 49 0.90 13.40 0.95
C LYS A 49 1.98 12.36 0.67
N SER A 50 2.62 11.84 1.71
CA SER A 50 3.77 10.96 1.63
C SER A 50 3.72 9.91 2.73
N LEU A 51 4.25 8.73 2.42
CA LEU A 51 4.44 7.61 3.34
C LEU A 51 5.89 7.39 3.73
N THR A 52 6.83 8.29 3.39
CA THR A 52 8.28 8.07 3.62
C THR A 52 8.60 7.62 5.05
N GLU A 53 8.12 8.36 6.07
CA GLU A 53 8.35 8.03 7.48
C GLU A 53 7.77 6.65 7.85
N LEU A 54 6.61 6.29 7.27
CA LEU A 54 6.02 4.97 7.47
C LEU A 54 6.85 3.88 6.80
N CYS A 55 7.34 4.11 5.58
CA CYS A 55 8.17 3.16 4.85
C CYS A 55 9.50 2.93 5.56
N ASP A 56 10.11 3.97 6.13
CA ASP A 56 11.33 3.85 6.94
C ASP A 56 11.08 3.01 8.20
N ALA A 57 9.92 3.16 8.83
CA ALA A 57 9.52 2.34 9.97
C ALA A 57 9.27 0.88 9.58
N LEU A 58 8.53 0.65 8.49
CA LEU A 58 8.23 -0.68 7.97
C LEU A 58 9.50 -1.43 7.55
N ALA A 59 10.50 -0.72 7.00
CA ALA A 59 11.78 -1.31 6.58
C ALA A 59 12.53 -2.02 7.71
N LYS A 60 12.27 -1.63 8.97
CA LYS A 60 12.88 -2.24 10.15
C LYS A 60 12.18 -3.53 10.56
N LEU A 61 10.99 -3.84 10.06
CA LEU A 61 10.21 -5.01 10.49
C LEU A 61 10.64 -6.28 9.72
N SER A 62 11.81 -6.81 10.05
CA SER A 62 12.43 -7.96 9.36
C SER A 62 11.60 -9.25 9.42
N ALA A 63 10.71 -9.37 10.39
CA ALA A 63 9.92 -10.59 10.59
C ALA A 63 8.46 -10.49 10.11
N LEU A 64 8.06 -9.36 9.52
CA LEU A 64 6.67 -9.12 9.14
C LEU A 64 6.19 -10.12 8.07
N ARG A 65 5.04 -10.75 8.33
CA ARG A 65 4.42 -11.74 7.43
C ARG A 65 3.15 -11.22 6.79
N THR A 66 2.42 -10.36 7.48
CA THR A 66 1.14 -9.82 7.03
C THR A 66 1.11 -8.32 7.26
N LEU A 67 0.80 -7.58 6.20
CA LEU A 67 0.68 -6.13 6.21
C LEU A 67 -0.66 -5.74 5.59
N ASN A 68 -1.49 -5.04 6.36
CA ASN A 68 -2.70 -4.39 5.85
C ASN A 68 -2.56 -2.87 5.97
N LEU A 69 -2.66 -2.18 4.83
CA LEU A 69 -2.59 -0.73 4.76
C LEU A 69 -3.88 -0.18 4.14
N GLU A 70 -4.59 0.65 4.90
CA GLU A 70 -5.88 1.18 4.51
C GLU A 70 -5.82 2.69 4.33
N PHE A 71 -5.91 3.16 3.09
CA PHE A 71 -5.79 4.56 2.70
C PHE A 71 -7.02 5.09 1.95
N PHE A 72 -8.18 4.43 2.06
CA PHE A 72 -9.42 4.86 1.41
C PHE A 72 -9.66 6.37 1.57
N ARG A 73 -9.85 7.10 0.47
CA ARG A 73 -10.08 8.56 0.43
C ARG A 73 -8.91 9.42 0.93
N CYS A 74 -7.68 8.94 0.85
CA CYS A 74 -6.48 9.77 0.99
C CYS A 74 -6.21 10.56 -0.30
N SER A 75 -7.04 11.57 -0.56
CA SER A 75 -7.04 12.29 -1.85
C SER A 75 -5.74 13.04 -2.18
N ALA A 76 -4.91 13.38 -1.18
CA ALA A 76 -3.61 14.01 -1.41
C ALA A 76 -2.45 13.02 -1.56
N LEU A 77 -2.69 11.72 -1.36
CA LEU A 77 -1.68 10.68 -1.50
C LEU A 77 -1.41 10.48 -2.99
N ARG A 78 -0.17 10.72 -3.40
CA ARG A 78 0.23 10.71 -4.82
C ARG A 78 0.94 9.43 -5.24
N ASP A 79 1.61 8.77 -4.31
CA ASP A 79 2.26 7.49 -4.52
C ASP A 79 2.38 6.72 -3.18
N VAL A 80 2.72 5.43 -3.26
CA VAL A 80 2.90 4.53 -2.11
C VAL A 80 4.26 3.86 -2.20
N CYS A 81 5.11 4.05 -1.19
CA CYS A 81 6.32 3.26 -1.06
C CYS A 81 6.04 1.94 -0.32
N LEU A 82 6.74 0.88 -0.71
CA LEU A 82 6.84 -0.36 0.05
C LEU A 82 8.34 -0.69 0.20
N PRO A 83 8.87 -0.75 1.42
CA PRO A 83 10.26 -1.13 1.63
C PRO A 83 10.47 -2.63 1.32
N PRO A 84 11.73 -3.10 1.24
CA PRO A 84 12.02 -4.52 1.02
C PRO A 84 11.56 -5.37 2.21
N LEU A 85 10.32 -5.87 2.18
CA LEU A 85 9.77 -6.76 3.19
C LEU A 85 9.90 -8.22 2.72
N VAL A 86 11.13 -8.73 2.71
CA VAL A 86 11.49 -10.02 2.11
C VAL A 86 10.82 -11.24 2.77
N THR A 87 10.25 -11.07 3.96
CA THR A 87 9.53 -12.13 4.69
C THR A 87 8.01 -12.03 4.54
N LEU A 88 7.50 -10.95 3.93
CA LEU A 88 6.08 -10.67 3.79
C LEU A 88 5.41 -11.70 2.87
N ARG A 89 4.31 -12.26 3.36
CA ARG A 89 3.51 -13.28 2.67
C ARG A 89 2.15 -12.76 2.23
N HIS A 90 1.58 -11.82 2.98
CA HIS A 90 0.26 -11.28 2.73
C HIS A 90 0.31 -9.76 2.74
N LEU A 91 -0.15 -9.14 1.65
CA LEU A 91 -0.31 -7.70 1.53
C LEU A 91 -1.74 -7.39 1.13
N THR A 92 -2.39 -6.56 1.94
CA THR A 92 -3.66 -5.90 1.60
C THR A 92 -3.41 -4.40 1.54
N LEU A 93 -3.82 -3.79 0.43
CA LEU A 93 -3.62 -2.36 0.18
C LEU A 93 -4.91 -1.76 -0.39
N ASP A 94 -5.64 -1.01 0.43
CA ASP A 94 -6.82 -0.26 0.03
C ASP A 94 -6.44 1.18 -0.32
N LEU A 95 -6.41 1.48 -1.61
CA LEU A 95 -6.07 2.79 -2.18
C LEU A 95 -7.26 3.43 -2.87
N ARG A 96 -8.49 2.99 -2.56
CA ARG A 96 -9.69 3.54 -3.19
C ARG A 96 -9.81 5.05 -3.01
N GLU A 97 -10.23 5.74 -4.06
CA GLU A 97 -10.42 7.20 -4.07
C GLU A 97 -9.16 7.99 -3.67
N CYS A 98 -7.96 7.45 -3.90
CA CYS A 98 -6.69 8.16 -3.72
C CYS A 98 -6.29 8.99 -4.95
N GLY A 99 -5.43 9.99 -4.74
CA GLY A 99 -4.93 10.90 -5.78
C GLY A 99 -3.74 10.38 -6.59
N LEU A 100 -3.64 9.05 -6.78
CA LEU A 100 -2.53 8.38 -7.45
C LEU A 100 -2.53 8.72 -8.94
N GLU A 101 -1.45 9.34 -9.43
CA GLU A 101 -1.30 9.68 -10.86
C GLU A 101 -0.44 8.66 -11.61
N SER A 102 0.70 8.31 -11.02
CA SER A 102 1.65 7.31 -11.52
C SER A 102 2.08 6.43 -10.35
N PRO A 103 1.77 5.13 -10.32
CA PRO A 103 2.06 4.25 -9.20
C PRO A 103 3.50 3.68 -9.31
N THR A 104 4.48 4.56 -9.55
CA THR A 104 5.86 4.14 -9.85
C THR A 104 6.53 3.55 -8.61
N GLU A 105 6.47 4.24 -7.47
CA GLU A 105 7.04 3.72 -6.22
C GLU A 105 6.29 2.48 -5.73
N LEU A 106 4.97 2.41 -5.97
CA LEU A 106 4.19 1.22 -5.65
C LEU A 106 4.68 0.02 -6.47
N GLY A 107 4.87 0.18 -7.78
CA GLY A 107 5.41 -0.87 -8.65
C GLY A 107 6.80 -1.34 -8.22
N LEU A 108 7.72 -0.41 -7.98
CA LEU A 108 9.07 -0.71 -7.50
C LEU A 108 9.07 -1.41 -6.13
N GLY A 109 8.15 -1.02 -5.24
CA GLY A 109 7.97 -1.63 -3.94
C GLY A 109 7.47 -3.07 -4.05
N LEU A 110 6.43 -3.31 -4.86
CA LEU A 110 5.90 -4.65 -5.12
C LEU A 110 6.98 -5.59 -5.70
N ALA A 111 7.85 -5.08 -6.59
CA ALA A 111 8.93 -5.87 -7.19
C ALA A 111 9.90 -6.48 -6.16
N ARG A 112 9.97 -5.89 -4.95
CA ARG A 112 10.84 -6.33 -3.86
C ARG A 112 10.19 -7.36 -2.94
N LEU A 113 8.88 -7.60 -3.06
CA LEU A 113 8.12 -8.53 -2.21
C LEU A 113 8.18 -9.97 -2.75
N VAL A 114 9.40 -10.48 -2.95
CA VAL A 114 9.64 -11.77 -3.64
C VAL A 114 9.03 -13.00 -2.93
N ALA A 115 8.69 -12.89 -1.65
CA ALA A 115 8.08 -13.96 -0.86
C ALA A 115 6.55 -13.86 -0.76
N LEU A 116 5.94 -12.88 -1.44
CA LEU A 116 4.51 -12.58 -1.35
C LEU A 116 3.67 -13.70 -1.96
N GLU A 117 2.76 -14.25 -1.16
CA GLU A 117 1.87 -15.35 -1.53
C GLU A 117 0.45 -14.85 -1.84
N THR A 118 0.03 -13.76 -1.19
CA THR A 118 -1.27 -13.13 -1.39
C THR A 118 -1.12 -11.62 -1.55
N LEU A 119 -1.69 -11.08 -2.62
CA LEU A 119 -1.84 -9.64 -2.85
C LEU A 119 -3.30 -9.30 -3.08
N HIS A 120 -3.84 -8.44 -2.23
CA HIS A 120 -5.09 -7.73 -2.47
C HIS A 120 -4.78 -6.24 -2.66
N LEU A 121 -5.08 -5.71 -3.85
CA LEU A 121 -4.85 -4.30 -4.19
C LEU A 121 -6.13 -3.70 -4.75
N ASP A 122 -6.67 -2.71 -4.04
CA ASP A 122 -7.89 -2.00 -4.43
C ASP A 122 -7.58 -0.57 -4.86
N LEU A 123 -7.77 -0.30 -6.14
CA LEU A 123 -7.55 1.01 -6.77
C LEU A 123 -8.85 1.58 -7.34
N ARG A 124 -10.01 1.12 -6.85
CA ARG A 124 -11.30 1.61 -7.35
C ARG A 124 -11.42 3.11 -7.13
N ARG A 125 -11.97 3.80 -8.13
CA ARG A 125 -12.20 5.25 -8.15
C ARG A 125 -10.93 6.11 -8.02
N CYS A 126 -9.75 5.58 -8.33
CA CYS A 126 -8.54 6.37 -8.54
C CYS A 126 -8.60 7.08 -9.91
N SER A 127 -9.39 8.15 -10.01
CA SER A 127 -9.66 8.85 -11.28
C SER A 127 -8.42 9.44 -11.96
N SER A 128 -7.36 9.70 -11.18
CA SER A 128 -6.12 10.30 -11.66
C SER A 128 -5.12 9.29 -12.20
N LEU A 129 -5.36 7.98 -12.00
CA LEU A 129 -4.42 6.92 -12.36
C LEU A 129 -4.32 6.82 -13.89
N ARG A 130 -3.13 7.10 -14.43
CA ARG A 130 -2.93 7.17 -15.89
C ARG A 130 -2.41 5.87 -16.50
N SER A 131 -1.75 5.04 -15.70
CA SER A 131 -1.18 3.75 -16.12
C SER A 131 -1.13 2.80 -14.92
N ALA A 132 -1.25 1.51 -15.21
CA ALA A 132 -1.04 0.42 -14.26
C ALA A 132 0.18 -0.45 -14.64
N ALA A 133 1.00 -0.01 -15.61
CA ALA A 133 2.11 -0.78 -16.13
C ALA A 133 3.14 -1.11 -15.05
N GLU A 134 3.48 -0.11 -14.22
CA GLU A 134 4.43 -0.28 -13.12
C GLU A 134 3.91 -1.24 -12.05
N ILE A 135 2.60 -1.29 -11.80
CA ILE A 135 2.01 -2.30 -10.91
C ILE A 135 2.18 -3.68 -11.52
N GLY A 136 1.84 -3.86 -12.80
CA GLY A 136 2.04 -5.14 -13.49
C GLY A 136 3.51 -5.60 -13.48
N ARG A 137 4.45 -4.71 -13.79
CA ARG A 137 5.90 -4.97 -13.71
C ARG A 137 6.36 -5.29 -12.29
N GLY A 138 5.76 -4.62 -11.30
CA GLY A 138 6.04 -4.83 -9.88
C GLY A 138 5.58 -6.18 -9.34
N ILE A 139 4.50 -6.74 -9.88
CA ILE A 139 4.00 -8.05 -9.45
C ILE A 139 4.80 -9.19 -10.13
N ALA A 140 5.34 -8.97 -11.34
CA ALA A 140 6.06 -10.00 -12.11
C ALA A 140 7.18 -10.77 -11.34
N PRO A 141 7.95 -10.15 -10.43
CA PRO A 141 8.95 -10.85 -9.60
C PRO A 141 8.37 -11.70 -8.45
N CYS A 142 7.08 -11.54 -8.09
CA CYS A 142 6.43 -12.29 -7.02
C CYS A 142 6.10 -13.72 -7.47
N ARG A 143 7.14 -14.55 -7.69
CA ARG A 143 7.01 -15.90 -8.27
C ARG A 143 6.24 -16.90 -7.41
N VAL A 144 6.10 -16.63 -6.11
CA VAL A 144 5.38 -17.49 -5.16
C VAL A 144 3.94 -17.03 -4.91
N LEU A 145 3.47 -16.02 -5.65
CA LEU A 145 2.12 -15.49 -5.53
C LEU A 145 1.09 -16.54 -5.96
N ARG A 146 0.19 -16.89 -5.03
CA ARG A 146 -0.88 -17.89 -5.22
C ARG A 146 -2.25 -17.25 -5.34
N SER A 147 -2.41 -16.07 -4.75
CA SER A 147 -3.64 -15.30 -4.79
C SER A 147 -3.34 -13.86 -5.18
N LEU A 148 -4.01 -13.39 -6.23
CA LEU A 148 -3.93 -12.03 -6.72
C LEU A 148 -5.35 -11.50 -6.93
N GLU A 149 -5.73 -10.51 -6.15
CA GLU A 149 -6.98 -9.78 -6.31
C GLU A 149 -6.65 -8.33 -6.64
N LEU A 150 -7.03 -7.90 -7.85
CA LEU A 150 -6.81 -6.54 -8.35
C LEU A 150 -8.17 -5.91 -8.65
N GLU A 151 -8.60 -5.03 -7.76
CA GLU A 151 -9.86 -4.31 -7.90
C GLU A 151 -9.61 -2.99 -8.62
N LEU A 152 -9.86 -3.00 -9.92
CA LEU A 152 -9.82 -1.83 -10.78
C LEU A 152 -11.27 -1.53 -11.20
N GLY A 153 -11.82 -0.37 -10.85
CA GLY A 153 -13.23 -0.09 -11.12
C GLY A 153 -13.68 1.30 -10.70
N GLY A 154 -14.72 1.86 -11.34
CA GLY A 154 -15.30 3.14 -10.93
C GLY A 154 -14.49 4.40 -11.29
N GLY A 155 -13.45 4.28 -12.13
CA GLY A 155 -12.84 5.38 -12.87
C GLY A 155 -13.10 5.18 -14.38
N GLN A 156 -13.27 6.24 -15.16
CA GLN A 156 -13.69 6.18 -16.57
C GLN A 156 -12.66 5.54 -17.54
N ARG A 157 -11.61 4.87 -17.04
CA ARG A 157 -10.40 4.54 -17.82
C ARG A 157 -9.94 3.08 -17.74
N LEU A 158 -10.81 2.14 -17.34
CA LEU A 158 -10.42 0.72 -17.19
C LEU A 158 -9.83 0.11 -18.47
N ALA A 159 -10.40 0.48 -19.62
CA ALA A 159 -9.94 0.02 -20.93
C ALA A 159 -8.50 0.47 -21.25
N GLU A 160 -8.05 1.60 -20.68
CA GLU A 160 -6.71 2.14 -20.90
C GLU A 160 -5.65 1.46 -20.02
N LEU A 161 -6.04 1.02 -18.82
CA LEU A 161 -5.13 0.37 -17.86
C LEU A 161 -4.92 -1.12 -18.14
N GLY A 162 -5.87 -1.76 -18.84
CA GLY A 162 -5.89 -3.19 -19.12
C GLY A 162 -4.65 -3.72 -19.87
N PRO A 163 -4.24 -3.12 -21.00
CA PRO A 163 -3.07 -3.58 -21.76
C PRO A 163 -1.77 -3.50 -20.95
N ASP A 164 -1.58 -2.37 -20.26
CA ASP A 164 -0.42 -2.10 -19.41
C ASP A 164 -0.27 -3.14 -18.29
N LEU A 165 -1.38 -3.42 -17.60
CA LEU A 165 -1.42 -4.42 -16.54
C LEU A 165 -1.22 -5.83 -17.10
N GLY A 166 -1.89 -6.16 -18.20
CA GLY A 166 -1.80 -7.47 -18.85
C GLY A 166 -0.39 -7.82 -19.30
N CYS A 167 0.38 -6.85 -19.82
CA CYS A 167 1.76 -7.06 -20.23
C CYS A 167 2.69 -7.40 -19.03
N GLY A 168 2.44 -6.78 -17.88
CA GLY A 168 3.18 -7.08 -16.65
C GLY A 168 2.76 -8.40 -16.01
N LEU A 169 1.44 -8.66 -15.92
CA LEU A 169 0.91 -9.90 -15.38
C LEU A 169 1.24 -11.12 -16.25
N GLY A 170 1.32 -10.97 -17.57
CA GLY A 170 1.78 -12.04 -18.47
C GLY A 170 3.20 -12.54 -18.18
N GLN A 171 4.00 -11.78 -17.42
CA GLN A 171 5.32 -12.19 -16.96
C GLN A 171 5.29 -13.00 -15.65
N LEU A 172 4.15 -13.06 -14.94
CA LEU A 172 3.87 -14.08 -13.92
C LEU A 172 3.61 -15.43 -14.61
N ALA A 173 4.63 -15.99 -15.24
CA ALA A 173 4.58 -17.38 -15.66
C ALA A 173 4.78 -18.29 -14.44
N PRO A 174 3.89 -19.26 -14.17
CA PRO A 174 4.19 -20.37 -13.30
C PRO A 174 5.23 -21.26 -14.01
N ARG A 175 6.25 -21.72 -13.27
CA ARG A 175 6.99 -22.92 -13.64
C ARG A 175 6.38 -24.10 -12.91
#